data_AF-A0A918FL67-F1
#
_entry.id   AF-A0A918FL67-F1
#
_cell.length_a   1.000
_cell.length_b   1.000
_cell.length_c   1.000
_cell.angle_alpha   90.00
_cell.angle_beta   90.00
_cell.angle_gamma   90.00
#
_symmetry.space_group_name_H-M   'P 1'
#
loop_
_entity.id
_entity.type
_entity.pdbx_description
1 polymer ?
#
loop_
_entity_poly.entity_id
_entity_poly.type
_entity_poly.pdbx_seq_one_letter_code
_entity_poly.pdbx_strand_id
1 'polypeptide(L)' 'MIKQVSHPVTGFGAADLGLALDVAYELHAPVSQMVERAPEVAAPQMMGLRTTAARPHRRRVPLNRLTAIRG' A
#
# COMPACT_ATOMS: atom_id res chain seq x y z
N MET A 1 27.02 30.41 -16.30
CA MET A 1 25.75 31.17 -16.40
C MET A 1 24.70 30.23 -17.00
N ILE A 2 23.61 29.92 -16.28
CA ILE A 2 22.58 28.97 -16.73
C ILE A 2 21.39 29.77 -17.26
N LYS A 3 20.94 29.43 -18.48
CA LYS A 3 19.71 29.98 -19.09
C LYS A 3 18.54 29.05 -18.77
N GLN A 4 17.51 29.59 -18.14
CA GLN A 4 16.22 28.93 -17.99
C GLN A 4 15.42 29.13 -19.27
N VAL A 5 14.95 28.05 -19.88
CA VAL A 5 14.11 28.09 -21.09
C VAL A 5 12.80 27.35 -20.80
N SER A 6 11.70 28.09 -20.80
CA SER A 6 10.35 27.57 -20.60
C SER A 6 9.81 27.05 -21.93
N HIS A 7 9.34 25.81 -21.96
CA HIS A 7 8.65 25.25 -23.12
C HIS A 7 7.17 25.21 -22.78
N PRO A 8 6.33 26.02 -23.44
CA PRO A 8 4.90 25.92 -23.29
C PRO A 8 4.45 24.62 -23.96
N VAL A 9 4.05 23.66 -23.14
CA VAL A 9 3.45 22.41 -23.62
C VAL A 9 1.94 22.57 -23.51
N THR A 10 1.27 22.52 -24.67
CA THR A 10 -0.18 22.57 -24.78
C THR A 10 -0.76 21.16 -24.74
N GLY A 11 -1.98 20.99 -24.24
CA GLY A 11 -2.67 19.69 -24.27
C GLY A 11 -2.65 18.90 -22.96
N PHE A 12 -2.86 19.56 -21.82
CA PHE A 12 -3.03 18.91 -20.51
C PHE A 12 -4.43 19.10 -19.92
N GLY A 13 -5.41 19.42 -20.76
CA GLY A 13 -6.80 19.47 -20.33
C GLY A 13 -7.32 18.06 -20.01
N ALA A 14 -8.44 17.98 -19.28
CA ALA A 14 -9.05 16.68 -18.96
C ALA A 14 -9.39 15.84 -20.21
N ALA A 15 -9.78 16.50 -21.31
CA ALA A 15 -10.03 15.85 -22.60
C ALA A 15 -8.75 15.29 -23.24
N ASP A 16 -7.65 16.05 -23.18
CA ASP A 16 -6.36 15.62 -23.73
C ASP A 16 -5.79 14.44 -22.95
N LEU A 17 -5.96 14.45 -21.63
CA LEU A 17 -5.58 13.34 -20.76
C LEU A 17 -6.38 12.08 -21.05
N GLY A 18 -7.70 12.20 -21.26
CA GLY A 18 -8.54 11.05 -21.66
C GLY A 18 -8.05 10.43 -22.97
N LEU A 19 -7.83 11.25 -23.99
CA LEU A 19 -7.31 10.80 -25.28
C LEU A 19 -5.92 10.17 -25.17
N ALA A 20 -5.02 10.75 -24.37
CA ALA A 20 -3.69 10.20 -24.16
C ALA A 20 -3.73 8.84 -23.46
N LEU A 21 -4.65 8.63 -22.51
CA LEU A 21 -4.85 7.35 -21.84
C LEU A 21 -5.44 6.29 -22.79
N ASP A 22 -6.40 6.67 -23.63
CA ASP A 22 -6.96 5.76 -24.65
C ASP A 22 -5.87 5.31 -25.63
N VAL A 23 -5.08 6.24 -26.17
CA VAL A 23 -3.95 5.93 -27.05
C VAL A 23 -2.90 5.07 -26.33
N ALA A 24 -2.59 5.38 -25.07
CA ALA A 24 -1.66 4.57 -24.28
C ALA A 24 -2.20 3.15 -24.06
N TYR A 25 -3.51 2.98 -23.87
CA TYR A 25 -4.14 1.67 -23.76
C TYR A 25 -4.14 0.91 -25.09
N GLU A 26 -4.29 1.58 -26.23
CA GLU A 26 -4.15 0.91 -27.53
C GLU A 26 -2.72 0.44 -27.79
N LEU A 27 -1.72 1.28 -27.49
CA LEU A 27 -0.30 0.97 -27.71
C LEU A 27 0.28 0.00 -26.67
N HIS A 28 -0.18 0.11 -25.43
CA HIS A 28 0.22 -0.70 -24.29
C HIS A 28 -1.00 -1.41 -23.72
N ALA A 29 -1.77 -2.04 -24.60
CA ALA A 29 -2.86 -2.90 -24.18
C ALA A 29 -2.30 -3.83 -23.11
N PRO A 30 -2.89 -3.85 -21.90
CA PRO A 30 -2.40 -4.70 -20.84
C PRO A 30 -2.46 -6.11 -21.39
N VAL A 31 -1.30 -6.64 -21.74
CA VAL A 31 -1.20 -7.97 -22.29
C VAL A 31 -1.75 -8.86 -21.19
N SER A 32 -2.86 -9.55 -21.47
CA SER A 32 -3.49 -10.52 -20.57
C SER A 32 -2.60 -11.75 -20.32
N GLN A 33 -1.28 -11.63 -20.51
CA GLN A 33 -0.29 -12.47 -19.85
C GLN A 33 -0.59 -12.35 -18.35
N MET A 34 -1.30 -13.33 -17.80
CA MET A 34 -1.11 -13.84 -16.45
C MET A 34 -0.84 -12.73 -15.40
N VAL A 35 -1.73 -12.40 -14.47
CA VAL A 35 -1.95 -13.18 -13.22
C VAL A 35 -0.80 -14.14 -12.81
N GLU A 36 0.43 -13.90 -13.22
CA GLU A 36 1.64 -14.39 -12.59
C GLU A 36 2.20 -13.18 -11.87
N ARG A 37 1.45 -12.78 -10.85
CA ARG A 37 2.00 -11.95 -9.79
C ARG A 37 3.22 -12.71 -9.32
N ALA A 38 4.42 -12.19 -9.62
CA ALA A 38 5.68 -12.78 -9.17
C ALA A 38 5.51 -13.23 -7.72
N PRO A 39 5.95 -14.45 -7.34
CA PRO A 39 5.65 -15.02 -6.04
C PRO A 39 5.97 -13.97 -4.99
N GLU A 40 4.95 -13.52 -4.27
CA GLU A 40 5.09 -12.53 -3.22
C GLU A 40 6.17 -13.09 -2.29
N VAL A 41 7.38 -12.52 -2.38
CA VAL A 41 8.54 -13.00 -1.62
C VAL A 41 8.09 -13.01 -0.18
N ALA A 42 8.04 -14.20 0.43
CA ALA A 42 7.46 -14.42 1.74
C ALA A 42 8.04 -13.40 2.72
N ALA A 43 7.26 -12.35 3.02
CA ALA A 43 7.68 -11.36 3.99
C ALA A 43 7.86 -12.13 5.31
N PRO A 44 9.00 -11.96 6.01
CA PRO A 44 9.24 -12.66 7.27
C PRO A 44 8.03 -12.39 8.17
N GLN A 45 7.41 -13.47 8.63
CA GLN A 45 6.29 -13.40 9.54
C GLN A 45 6.79 -12.67 10.79
N MET A 46 6.45 -11.38 10.90
CA MET A 46 6.74 -10.57 12.07
C MET A 46 5.91 -11.15 13.21
N MET A 47 6.47 -12.17 13.87
CA MET A 47 5.90 -12.89 14.99
C MET A 47 5.42 -11.86 16.02
N GLY A 48 4.10 -11.71 16.13
CA GLY A 48 3.48 -10.87 17.15
C GLY A 48 3.07 -9.44 16.74
N LEU A 49 3.39 -8.94 15.53
CA LEU A 49 2.94 -7.59 15.12
C LEU A 49 1.64 -7.57 14.32
N ARG A 50 1.29 -8.67 13.64
CA ARG A 50 0.01 -8.81 12.92
C ARG A 50 -0.96 -9.68 13.71
N THR A 51 -1.33 -9.25 14.91
CA THR A 51 -2.50 -9.83 15.57
C THR A 51 -3.75 -9.28 14.89
N THR A 52 -4.52 -10.15 14.25
CA THR A 52 -5.81 -9.79 13.65
C THR A 52 -6.76 -9.24 14.72
N ALA A 53 -7.56 -8.23 14.37
CA ALA A 53 -8.53 -7.59 15.27
C ALA A 53 -9.63 -8.55 15.79
N ALA A 54 -9.69 -9.78 15.25
CA ALA A 54 -10.59 -10.85 15.68
C ALA A 54 -10.16 -11.55 16.97
N ARG A 55 -9.04 -11.16 17.60
CA ARG A 55 -8.61 -11.80 18.85
C ARG A 55 -9.58 -11.42 19.98
N PRO A 56 -10.27 -12.38 20.62
CA PRO A 56 -11.15 -12.08 21.74
C PRO A 56 -10.35 -11.48 22.88
N HIS A 57 -10.74 -10.27 23.30
CA HIS A 57 -10.11 -9.51 24.37
C HIS A 57 -10.22 -10.28 25.69
N ARG A 58 -9.16 -10.99 26.10
CA ARG A 58 -9.10 -11.64 27.41
C ARG A 58 -9.08 -10.55 28.49
N ARG A 59 -10.17 -10.48 29.26
CA ARG A 59 -10.35 -9.55 30.39
C ARG A 59 -9.15 -9.65 31.32
N ARG A 60 -8.45 -8.54 31.58
CA ARG A 60 -7.37 -8.49 32.57
C ARG A 60 -7.94 -8.85 33.94
N VAL A 61 -7.45 -9.92 34.55
CA VAL A 61 -7.77 -10.21 35.96
C VAL A 61 -7.10 -9.12 36.80
N PRO A 62 -7.83 -8.41 37.67
CA PRO A 62 -7.20 -7.43 38.54
C PRO A 62 -6.19 -8.15 39.44
N LEU A 63 -4.93 -7.70 39.42
CA LEU A 63 -3.83 -8.23 40.23
C LEU A 63 -3.98 -7.89 41.73
N ASN A 64 -5.21 -7.78 42.23
CA ASN A 64 -5.51 -7.48 43.63
C ASN A 64 -5.08 -8.60 44.59
N ARG A 65 -4.57 -9.75 44.07
CA ARG A 65 -4.00 -10.84 44.87
C ARG A 65 -2.48 -10.79 45.05
N LEU A 66 -1.76 -9.87 44.40
CA LEU A 66 -0.31 -9.74 44.61
C LEU A 66 0.05 -8.86 45.81
N THR A 67 -0.89 -8.12 46.37
CA THR A 67 -0.68 -7.29 47.57
C THR A 67 -0.43 -8.13 48.83
N ALA A 68 -0.73 -9.44 48.80
CA ALA A 68 -0.54 -10.35 49.95
C ALA A 68 0.88 -10.96 50.04
N ILE A 69 1.79 -10.68 49.09
CA ILE A 69 3.18 -11.19 49.09
C ILE A 69 4.19 -10.07 49.45
N ARG A 70 3.71 -8.98 50.07
CA ARG A 70 4.58 -8.02 50.78
C ARG A 70 4.15 -7.97 52.25
N GLY A 71 4.38 -9.09 52.93
CA GLY A 71 4.48 -9.21 54.38
C GLY A 71 5.77 -9.94 54.66
#